data_AF-M0NJ25-F1
#
_entry.id   AF-M0NJ25-F1
#
_cell.length_a   1.000
_cell.length_b   1.000
_cell.length_c   1.000
_cell.angle_alpha   90.00
_cell.angle_beta   90.00
_cell.angle_gamma   90.00
#
_symmetry.space_group_name_H-M   'P 1'
#
loop_
_entity.id
_entity.type
_entity.pdbx_description
1 polymer ?
#
loop_
_entity_poly.entity_id
_entity_poly.type
_entity_poly.pdbx_seq_one_letter_code
_entity_poly.pdbx_strand_id
1 'polypeptide(L)'
;MSQSVPTVNHRWDDPSSHKGKYPPDWSARRKAVYKRDNWTCQSCGHMSGPHAGDEGRSLHSHHVISLSKGGSHKFSNLETLCGVCHNNQHHHDIFASDSRGSTLSQFVDDMMRALAVGGLLLLVIAAYGAITIGASISIVSSTALPTGMIVLGAMATLIGVGLALIWPRVSGPGFALGGIICTGMAGSFPGAQASDPAVALILAMFGIPVLVAAWEHFKG
;
A
#
# COMPACT_ATOMS: atom_id res chain seq x y z
N MET A 1 -1.97 -10.04 -15.74
CA MET A 1 -3.40 -10.29 -16.06
C MET A 1 -4.12 -8.95 -16.07
N SER A 2 -4.51 -8.46 -17.25
CA SER A 2 -5.20 -7.18 -17.43
C SER A 2 -6.62 -7.28 -16.84
N GLN A 3 -6.88 -6.63 -15.72
CA GLN A 3 -8.25 -6.49 -15.24
C GLN A 3 -9.05 -5.69 -16.27
N SER A 4 -10.02 -6.33 -16.92
CA SER A 4 -10.93 -5.65 -17.85
C SER A 4 -11.63 -4.54 -17.10
N VAL A 5 -11.29 -3.28 -17.43
CA VAL A 5 -11.98 -2.10 -16.90
C VAL A 5 -13.47 -2.26 -17.24
N PRO A 6 -14.38 -2.27 -16.26
CA PRO A 6 -15.80 -2.39 -16.56
C PRO A 6 -16.21 -1.23 -17.45
N THR A 7 -16.67 -1.54 -18.66
CA THR A 7 -17.07 -0.57 -19.67
C THR A 7 -18.45 -0.02 -19.31
N VAL A 8 -18.62 1.30 -19.41
CA VAL A 8 -19.94 1.94 -19.26
C VAL A 8 -20.83 1.49 -20.40
N ASN A 9 -22.02 0.98 -20.08
CA ASN A 9 -22.98 0.48 -21.07
C ASN A 9 -24.16 1.44 -21.21
N HIS A 10 -24.37 1.95 -22.43
CA HIS A 10 -25.44 2.89 -22.75
C HIS A 10 -26.85 2.36 -22.49
N ARG A 11 -27.06 1.04 -22.42
CA ARG A 11 -28.33 0.44 -22.01
C ARG A 11 -28.81 1.00 -20.66
N TRP A 12 -27.88 1.28 -19.75
CA TRP A 12 -28.16 1.75 -18.41
C TRP A 12 -28.29 3.28 -18.30
N ASP A 13 -28.26 4.00 -19.43
CA ASP A 13 -28.49 5.44 -19.45
C ASP A 13 -29.95 5.78 -19.07
N ASP A 14 -30.88 4.90 -19.45
CA ASP A 14 -32.30 4.98 -19.08
C ASP A 14 -32.51 4.37 -17.69
N PRO A 15 -33.00 5.13 -16.69
CA PRO A 15 -33.29 4.61 -15.35
C PRO A 15 -34.30 3.46 -15.33
N SER A 16 -35.19 3.35 -16.32
CA SER A 16 -36.18 2.28 -16.41
C SER A 16 -35.57 0.92 -16.80
N SER A 17 -34.33 0.92 -17.29
CA SER A 17 -33.66 -0.29 -17.79
C SER A 17 -33.24 -1.26 -16.68
N HIS A 18 -33.10 -0.79 -15.43
CA HIS A 18 -32.66 -1.59 -14.29
C HIS A 18 -33.56 -1.41 -13.07
N LYS A 19 -33.40 -2.30 -12.09
CA LYS A 19 -34.06 -2.18 -10.77
C LYS A 19 -33.09 -1.57 -9.75
N GLY A 20 -33.61 -0.84 -8.77
CA GLY A 20 -32.81 -0.19 -7.73
C GLY A 20 -32.37 1.23 -8.07
N LYS A 21 -31.71 1.90 -7.12
CA LYS A 21 -31.36 3.33 -7.21
C LYS A 21 -30.28 3.63 -8.27
N TYR A 22 -29.40 2.67 -8.53
CA TYR A 22 -28.25 2.85 -9.43
C TYR A 22 -28.07 1.64 -10.36
N PRO A 23 -27.56 1.85 -11.58
CA PRO A 23 -27.34 0.76 -12.52
C PRO A 23 -26.16 -0.14 -12.11
N PRO A 24 -26.08 -1.37 -12.64
CA PRO A 24 -24.97 -2.28 -12.36
C PRO A 24 -23.58 -1.71 -12.70
N ASP A 25 -23.51 -0.78 -13.67
CA ASP A 25 -22.27 -0.14 -14.11
C ASP A 25 -21.93 1.16 -13.36
N TRP A 26 -22.70 1.52 -12.33
CA TRP A 26 -22.57 2.82 -11.65
C TRP A 26 -21.16 3.12 -11.15
N SER A 27 -20.43 2.11 -10.65
CA SER A 27 -19.05 2.25 -10.20
C SER A 27 -18.09 2.62 -11.33
N ALA A 28 -18.26 2.05 -12.52
CA ALA A 28 -17.48 2.42 -13.70
C ALA A 28 -17.88 3.80 -14.22
N ARG A 29 -19.19 4.04 -14.28
CA ARG A 29 -19.79 5.30 -14.75
C ARG A 29 -19.32 6.50 -13.94
N ARG A 30 -19.41 6.44 -12.60
CA ARG A 30 -18.94 7.54 -11.72
C ARG A 30 -17.44 7.80 -11.88
N LYS A 31 -16.62 6.74 -12.01
CA LYS A 31 -15.16 6.89 -12.21
C LYS A 31 -14.85 7.55 -13.55
N ALA A 32 -15.59 7.22 -14.60
CA ALA A 32 -15.44 7.84 -15.90
C ALA A 32 -15.87 9.32 -15.89
N VAL A 33 -16.91 9.68 -15.13
CA VAL A 33 -17.30 11.08 -14.88
C VAL A 33 -16.20 11.83 -14.12
N TYR A 34 -15.63 11.24 -13.06
CA TYR A 34 -14.50 11.86 -12.35
C TYR A 34 -13.29 12.08 -13.27
N LYS A 35 -12.98 11.08 -14.11
CA LYS A 35 -11.86 11.18 -15.05
C LYS A 35 -12.10 12.28 -16.10
N ARG A 36 -13.32 12.39 -16.64
CA ARG A 36 -13.73 13.46 -17.56
C ARG A 36 -13.53 14.83 -16.90
N ASP A 37 -13.90 14.94 -15.64
CA ASP A 37 -13.85 16.18 -14.85
C ASP A 37 -12.47 16.42 -14.20
N ASN A 38 -11.44 15.68 -14.64
CA ASN A 38 -10.07 15.74 -14.12
C ASN A 38 -10.00 15.67 -12.58
N TRP A 39 -10.80 14.79 -11.97
CA TRP A 39 -10.89 14.61 -10.52
C TRP A 39 -11.13 15.92 -9.75
N THR A 40 -11.88 16.83 -10.36
CA THR A 40 -12.11 18.18 -9.84
C THR A 40 -13.60 18.45 -9.68
N CYS A 41 -13.98 19.02 -8.54
CA CYS A 41 -15.34 19.46 -8.30
C CYS A 41 -15.73 20.55 -9.30
N GLN A 42 -16.79 20.32 -10.08
CA GLN A 42 -17.26 21.25 -11.10
C GLN A 42 -17.93 22.50 -10.54
N SER A 43 -18.28 22.50 -9.25
CA SER A 43 -18.86 23.67 -8.58
C SER A 43 -17.80 24.56 -7.90
N CYS A 44 -16.79 24.00 -7.24
CA CYS A 44 -15.83 24.78 -6.43
C CYS A 44 -14.37 24.64 -6.86
N GLY A 45 -14.04 23.79 -7.83
CA GLY A 45 -12.68 23.64 -8.34
C GLY A 45 -11.72 22.86 -7.45
N HIS A 46 -12.14 22.38 -6.28
CA HIS A 46 -11.29 21.53 -5.44
C HIS A 46 -11.04 20.16 -6.07
N MET A 47 -9.77 19.74 -6.04
CA MET A 47 -9.32 18.45 -6.57
C MET A 47 -9.46 17.33 -5.53
N SER A 48 -9.28 16.08 -5.98
CA SER A 48 -9.32 14.88 -5.16
C SER A 48 -8.15 13.93 -5.45
N GLY A 49 -7.95 12.97 -4.56
CA GLY A 49 -6.98 11.88 -4.73
C GLY A 49 -5.51 12.35 -4.64
N PRO A 50 -4.57 11.57 -5.22
CA PRO A 50 -3.14 11.82 -5.11
C PRO A 50 -2.70 13.20 -5.64
N HIS A 51 -3.50 13.80 -6.53
CA HIS A 51 -3.22 15.09 -7.15
C HIS A 51 -3.56 16.29 -6.27
N ALA A 52 -4.30 16.07 -5.17
CA ALA A 52 -4.78 17.14 -4.29
C ALA A 52 -3.98 17.27 -2.98
N GLY A 53 -3.01 16.40 -2.73
CA GLY A 53 -2.28 16.36 -1.45
C GLY A 53 -3.22 16.18 -0.25
N ASP A 54 -2.87 16.79 0.88
CA ASP A 54 -3.62 16.69 2.13
C ASP A 54 -4.97 17.43 2.11
N GLU A 55 -5.22 18.27 1.09
CA GLU A 55 -6.41 19.11 0.93
C GLU A 55 -7.48 18.47 0.00
N GLY A 56 -7.30 17.19 -0.35
CA GLY A 56 -8.19 16.46 -1.24
C GLY A 56 -9.61 16.31 -0.68
N ARG A 57 -10.63 16.53 -1.52
CA ARG A 57 -12.04 16.32 -1.14
C ARG A 57 -12.61 15.05 -1.76
N SER A 58 -13.46 14.33 -1.02
CA SER A 58 -14.23 13.20 -1.55
C SER A 58 -15.19 13.66 -2.65
N LEU A 59 -15.16 12.98 -3.80
CA LEU A 59 -15.98 13.29 -4.98
C LEU A 59 -17.18 12.36 -5.12
N HIS A 60 -18.27 12.92 -5.60
CA HIS A 60 -19.55 12.26 -5.85
C HIS A 60 -20.03 12.59 -7.26
N SER A 61 -20.65 11.62 -7.92
CA SER A 61 -21.30 11.86 -9.22
C SER A 61 -22.71 12.34 -8.93
N HIS A 62 -22.95 13.62 -9.18
CA HIS A 62 -24.24 14.28 -9.01
C HIS A 62 -25.08 14.16 -10.29
N HIS A 63 -26.39 13.97 -10.14
CA HIS A 63 -27.34 14.05 -11.25
C HIS A 63 -27.88 15.48 -11.36
N VAL A 64 -27.53 16.20 -12.44
CA VAL A 64 -27.95 17.60 -12.67
C VAL A 64 -29.47 17.74 -12.65
N ILE A 65 -30.17 16.84 -13.36
CA ILE A 65 -31.60 16.59 -13.18
C ILE A 65 -31.74 15.33 -12.35
N SER A 66 -32.40 15.43 -11.19
CA SER A 66 -32.62 14.28 -10.30
C SER A 66 -33.44 13.18 -10.97
N LEU A 67 -33.20 11.92 -10.58
CA LEU A 67 -33.96 10.77 -11.10
C LEU A 67 -35.47 10.91 -10.84
N SER A 68 -35.85 11.47 -9.69
CA SER A 68 -37.26 11.74 -9.34
C SER A 68 -37.95 12.77 -10.24
N LYS A 69 -37.18 13.61 -10.94
CA LYS A 69 -37.67 14.61 -11.90
C LYS A 69 -37.47 14.19 -13.36
N GLY A 70 -37.23 12.89 -13.61
CA GLY A 70 -37.02 12.35 -14.95
C GLY A 70 -35.58 12.45 -15.47
N GLY A 71 -34.61 12.69 -14.60
CA GLY A 71 -33.19 12.66 -14.95
C GLY A 71 -32.71 11.28 -15.42
N SER A 72 -31.65 11.25 -16.23
CA SER A 72 -31.04 10.02 -16.77
C SER A 72 -29.68 9.73 -16.15
N HIS A 73 -29.13 8.54 -16.37
CA HIS A 73 -27.74 8.21 -16.00
C HIS A 73 -26.72 8.59 -17.11
N LYS A 74 -27.15 9.33 -18.14
CA LYS A 74 -26.26 9.80 -19.21
C LYS A 74 -25.16 10.69 -18.64
N PHE A 75 -23.97 10.64 -19.23
CA PHE A 75 -22.85 11.49 -18.84
C PHE A 75 -23.19 12.98 -18.88
N SER A 76 -24.03 13.41 -19.82
CA SER A 76 -24.50 14.79 -19.93
C SER A 76 -25.36 15.24 -18.74
N ASN A 77 -25.95 14.30 -18.00
CA ASN A 77 -26.73 14.56 -16.79
C ASN A 77 -25.93 14.29 -15.51
N LEU A 78 -24.63 13.98 -15.63
CA LEU A 78 -23.76 13.68 -14.51
C LEU A 78 -22.62 14.70 -14.41
N GLU A 79 -22.37 15.19 -13.20
CA GLU A 79 -21.24 16.07 -12.89
C GLU A 79 -20.52 15.62 -11.62
N THR A 80 -19.22 15.92 -11.53
CA THR A 80 -18.42 15.65 -10.35
C THR A 80 -18.56 16.77 -9.33
N LEU A 81 -19.06 16.47 -8.13
CA LEU A 81 -19.12 17.43 -7.01
C LEU A 81 -18.42 16.89 -5.78
N CYS A 82 -17.83 17.77 -4.97
CA CYS A 82 -17.38 17.40 -3.62
C CYS A 82 -18.59 17.25 -2.68
N GLY A 83 -18.45 16.55 -1.56
CA GLY A 83 -19.55 16.33 -0.61
C GLY A 83 -20.27 17.60 -0.15
N VAL A 84 -19.52 18.69 0.06
CA VAL A 84 -20.08 20.00 0.47
C VAL A 84 -20.94 20.61 -0.64
N CYS A 85 -20.40 20.73 -1.87
CA CYS A 85 -21.15 21.26 -3.00
C CYS A 85 -22.34 20.37 -3.36
N HIS A 86 -22.19 19.06 -3.24
CA HIS A 86 -23.27 18.11 -3.48
C HIS A 86 -24.41 18.32 -2.49
N ASN A 87 -24.11 18.51 -1.20
CA ASN A 87 -25.12 18.84 -0.20
C ASN A 87 -25.77 20.19 -0.44
N ASN A 88 -25.02 21.21 -0.87
CA ASN A 88 -25.62 22.52 -1.16
C ASN A 88 -26.66 22.46 -2.30
N GLN A 89 -26.52 21.52 -3.23
CA GLN A 89 -27.50 21.33 -4.31
C GLN A 89 -28.77 20.57 -3.87
N HIS A 90 -28.75 19.89 -2.71
CA HIS A 90 -29.90 19.19 -2.16
C HIS A 90 -30.34 19.86 -0.86
N HIS A 91 -31.57 20.38 -0.79
CA HIS A 91 -32.09 21.06 0.41
C HIS A 91 -32.28 20.14 1.65
N HIS A 92 -31.67 18.96 1.65
CA HIS A 92 -31.65 17.97 2.72
C HIS A 92 -30.31 17.23 2.72
N ASP A 93 -29.79 16.93 3.91
CA ASP A 93 -28.47 16.35 4.10
C ASP A 93 -28.46 14.85 3.71
N ILE A 94 -28.11 14.57 2.47
CA ILE A 94 -28.11 13.24 1.85
C ILE A 94 -27.02 12.33 2.45
N PHE A 95 -26.07 12.89 3.21
CA PHE A 95 -24.92 12.18 3.78
C PHE A 95 -24.91 12.16 5.31
N ALA A 96 -25.91 12.73 5.98
CA ALA A 96 -25.99 12.74 7.45
C ALA A 96 -26.01 11.31 8.06
N SER A 97 -26.48 10.30 7.31
CA SER A 97 -26.45 8.90 7.75
C SER A 97 -25.14 8.17 7.46
N ASP A 98 -24.43 8.51 6.38
CA ASP A 98 -23.22 7.78 5.94
C ASP A 98 -21.93 8.29 6.61
N SER A 99 -21.91 9.58 6.98
CA SER A 99 -20.72 10.24 7.55
C SER A 99 -20.39 9.83 8.99
N ARG A 100 -21.40 9.51 9.82
CA ARG A 100 -21.19 9.03 11.20
C ARG A 100 -20.77 7.56 11.28
N GLY A 101 -21.21 6.71 10.37
CA GLY A 101 -20.82 5.29 10.33
C GLY A 101 -19.46 5.05 9.69
N SER A 102 -19.11 5.84 8.67
CA SER A 102 -17.85 5.68 7.93
C SER A 102 -16.62 6.05 8.74
N THR A 103 -16.66 7.09 9.58
CA THR A 103 -15.48 7.53 10.34
C THR A 103 -15.06 6.54 11.40
N LEU A 104 -16.00 6.00 12.19
CA LEU A 104 -15.68 4.98 13.19
C LEU A 104 -15.31 3.64 12.55
N SER A 105 -16.03 3.21 11.50
CA SER A 105 -15.71 1.97 10.79
C SER A 105 -14.33 2.05 10.11
N GLN A 106 -14.01 3.16 9.46
CA GLN A 106 -12.68 3.39 8.86
C GLN A 106 -11.59 3.39 9.92
N PHE A 107 -11.82 4.06 11.05
CA PHE A 107 -10.86 4.04 12.17
C PHE A 107 -10.63 2.62 12.71
N VAL A 108 -11.69 1.82 12.87
CA VAL A 108 -11.59 0.42 13.32
C VAL A 108 -10.86 -0.43 12.28
N ASP A 109 -11.17 -0.28 10.99
CA ASP A 109 -10.50 -1.02 9.90
C ASP A 109 -9.01 -0.67 9.82
N ASP A 110 -8.66 0.62 9.92
CA ASP A 110 -7.28 1.10 9.90
C ASP A 110 -6.51 0.63 11.14
N MET A 111 -7.15 0.66 12.31
CA MET A 111 -6.57 0.12 13.55
C MET A 111 -6.32 -1.38 13.45
N MET A 112 -7.29 -2.16 12.95
CA MET A 112 -7.13 -3.61 12.78
C MET A 112 -6.04 -3.96 11.77
N ARG A 113 -5.91 -3.19 10.67
CA ARG A 113 -4.81 -3.33 9.71
C ARG A 113 -3.46 -3.00 10.35
N ALA A 114 -3.37 -1.90 11.10
CA ALA A 114 -2.14 -1.50 11.79
C ALA A 114 -1.70 -2.55 12.82
N LEU A 115 -2.64 -3.11 13.60
CA LEU A 115 -2.37 -4.19 14.55
C LEU A 115 -1.94 -5.48 13.84
N ALA A 116 -2.58 -5.85 12.73
CA ALA A 116 -2.22 -7.02 11.96
C ALA A 116 -0.81 -6.89 11.33
N VAL A 117 -0.50 -5.74 10.73
CA VAL A 117 0.83 -5.47 10.15
C VAL A 117 1.89 -5.39 11.24
N GLY A 118 1.63 -4.66 12.33
CA GLY A 118 2.54 -4.57 13.46
C GLY A 118 2.80 -5.93 14.12
N GLY A 119 1.74 -6.72 14.32
CA GLY A 119 1.83 -8.09 14.83
C GLY A 119 2.65 -9.01 13.93
N LEU A 120 2.40 -8.98 12.61
CA LEU A 120 3.17 -9.74 11.64
C LEU A 120 4.65 -9.33 11.63
N LEU A 121 4.94 -8.03 11.68
CA LEU A 121 6.32 -7.53 11.76
C LEU A 121 7.03 -8.00 13.02
N LEU A 122 6.36 -7.95 14.18
CA LEU A 122 6.91 -8.47 15.44
C LEU A 122 7.20 -9.96 15.37
N LEU A 123 6.30 -10.76 14.77
CA LEU A 123 6.53 -12.20 14.56
C LEU A 123 7.71 -12.46 13.64
N VAL A 124 7.84 -11.69 12.54
CA VAL A 124 8.98 -11.80 11.62
C VAL A 124 10.29 -11.42 12.32
N ILE A 125 10.31 -10.34 13.09
CA ILE A 125 11.48 -9.92 13.87
C ILE A 125 11.85 -10.98 14.90
N ALA A 126 10.88 -11.53 15.63
CA ALA A 126 11.10 -12.58 16.63
C ALA A 126 11.63 -13.88 15.99
N ALA A 127 11.03 -14.32 14.88
CA ALA A 127 11.48 -15.50 14.14
C ALA A 127 12.91 -15.31 13.60
N TYR A 128 13.21 -14.14 13.01
CA TYR A 128 14.55 -13.81 12.55
C TYR A 128 15.57 -13.77 13.69
N GLY A 129 15.21 -13.15 14.82
CA GLY A 129 16.02 -13.16 16.04
C GLY A 129 16.30 -14.59 16.53
N ALA A 130 15.30 -15.46 16.57
CA ALA A 130 15.48 -16.85 16.97
C ALA A 130 16.40 -17.63 16.01
N ILE A 131 16.24 -17.45 14.69
CA ILE A 131 17.08 -18.10 13.68
C ILE A 131 18.52 -17.63 13.79
N THR A 132 18.76 -16.32 13.93
CA THR A 132 20.11 -15.74 14.04
C THR A 132 20.82 -16.14 15.33
N ILE A 133 20.11 -16.17 16.46
CA ILE A 133 20.64 -16.66 17.73
C ILE A 133 20.98 -18.16 17.61
N GLY A 134 20.08 -18.97 17.04
CA GLY A 134 20.31 -20.40 16.83
C GLY A 134 21.55 -20.68 15.96
N ALA A 135 21.66 -19.99 14.82
CA ALA A 135 22.81 -20.11 13.93
C ALA A 135 24.12 -19.68 14.62
N SER A 136 24.08 -18.60 15.41
CA SER A 136 25.25 -18.12 16.18
C SER A 136 25.72 -19.16 17.19
N ILE A 137 24.79 -19.79 17.94
CA ILE A 137 25.10 -20.84 18.92
C ILE A 137 25.76 -22.06 18.23
N SER A 138 25.22 -22.49 17.08
CA SER A 138 25.80 -23.60 16.31
C SER A 138 27.19 -23.31 15.74
N ILE A 139 27.51 -22.05 15.43
CA ILE A 139 28.84 -21.64 14.96
C ILE A 139 29.84 -21.58 16.12
N VAL A 140 29.44 -21.04 17.28
CA VAL A 140 30.30 -21.00 18.49
C VAL A 140 30.71 -22.43 18.92
N SER A 141 29.81 -23.41 18.77
CA SER A 141 30.10 -24.80 19.14
C SER A 141 30.96 -25.55 18.11
N SER A 142 31.14 -25.01 16.90
CA SER A 142 31.86 -25.66 15.79
C SER A 142 33.14 -24.94 15.34
N THR A 143 33.41 -23.73 15.84
CA THR A 143 34.57 -22.92 15.42
C THR A 143 35.35 -22.37 16.62
N ALA A 144 36.68 -22.34 16.54
CA ALA A 144 37.57 -21.74 17.54
C ALA A 144 37.61 -20.19 17.46
N LEU A 145 36.54 -19.55 17.00
CA LEU A 145 36.48 -18.10 16.89
C LEU A 145 36.27 -17.47 18.28
N PRO A 146 36.88 -16.31 18.57
CA PRO A 146 36.64 -15.61 19.83
C PRO A 146 35.16 -15.22 19.95
N THR A 147 34.52 -15.60 21.06
CA THR A 147 33.08 -15.35 21.33
C THR A 147 32.65 -13.90 21.08
N GLY A 148 33.56 -12.93 21.28
CA GLY A 148 33.31 -11.51 21.04
C GLY A 148 33.03 -11.15 19.57
N MET A 149 33.65 -11.82 18.59
CA MET A 149 33.44 -11.53 17.16
C MET A 149 32.04 -11.97 16.70
N ILE A 150 31.54 -13.08 17.23
CA ILE A 150 30.21 -13.64 16.89
C ILE A 150 29.10 -12.74 17.45
N VAL A 151 29.24 -12.29 18.70
CA VAL A 151 28.28 -11.37 19.33
C VAL A 151 28.23 -10.03 18.59
N LEU A 152 29.37 -9.48 18.18
CA LEU A 152 29.43 -8.24 17.39
C LEU A 152 28.74 -8.39 16.04
N GLY A 153 28.93 -9.51 15.33
CA GLY A 153 28.25 -9.80 14.07
C GLY A 153 26.72 -9.91 14.23
N ALA A 154 26.26 -10.62 15.26
CA ALA A 154 24.83 -10.74 15.56
C ALA A 154 24.19 -9.38 15.89
N MET A 155 24.85 -8.55 16.72
CA MET A 155 24.37 -7.21 17.06
C MET A 155 24.32 -6.29 15.83
N ALA A 156 25.35 -6.30 14.98
CA ALA A 156 25.38 -5.50 13.75
C ALA A 156 24.25 -5.89 12.78
N THR A 157 23.91 -7.17 12.71
CA THR A 157 22.80 -7.69 11.90
C THR A 157 21.45 -7.19 12.42
N LEU A 158 21.21 -7.29 13.73
CA LEU A 158 19.96 -6.84 14.35
C LEU A 158 19.77 -5.32 14.23
N ILE A 159 20.85 -4.55 14.40
CA ILE A 159 20.84 -3.09 14.22
C ILE A 159 20.56 -2.74 12.75
N GLY A 160 21.20 -3.41 11.79
CA GLY A 160 20.94 -3.23 10.36
C GLY A 160 19.47 -3.49 10.01
N VAL A 161 18.93 -4.65 10.39
CA VAL A 161 17.52 -4.98 10.13
C VAL A 161 16.57 -3.97 10.80
N GLY A 162 16.86 -3.54 12.03
CA GLY A 162 16.08 -2.52 12.73
C GLY A 162 16.04 -1.17 11.99
N LEU A 163 17.19 -0.70 11.50
CA LEU A 163 17.28 0.54 10.71
C LEU A 163 16.57 0.41 9.35
N ALA A 164 16.59 -0.77 8.74
CA ALA A 164 15.88 -1.05 7.48
C ALA A 164 14.36 -0.90 7.59
N LEU A 165 13.82 -1.38 8.72
CA LEU A 165 12.38 -1.37 8.99
C LEU A 165 11.87 0.03 9.41
N ILE A 166 12.71 0.83 10.09
CA ILE A 166 12.34 2.17 10.54
C ILE A 166 12.46 3.21 9.42
N TRP A 167 13.46 3.08 8.53
CA TRP A 167 13.70 4.04 7.45
C TRP A 167 13.84 3.39 6.07
N PRO A 168 12.75 2.85 5.49
CA PRO A 168 12.82 2.13 4.21
C PRO A 168 13.31 2.99 3.04
N ARG A 169 13.05 4.31 3.05
CA ARG A 169 13.49 5.24 1.99
C ARG A 169 14.97 5.62 2.02
N VAL A 170 15.63 5.54 3.18
CA VAL A 170 17.03 5.97 3.35
C VAL A 170 17.98 4.76 3.30
N SER A 171 17.48 3.60 3.73
CA SER A 171 18.31 2.43 3.97
C SER A 171 18.47 1.49 2.77
N GLY A 172 17.56 1.54 1.78
CA GLY A 172 17.61 0.72 0.57
C GLY A 172 18.94 0.77 -0.21
N PRO A 173 19.50 1.96 -0.52
CA PRO A 173 20.80 2.07 -1.22
C PRO A 173 21.98 1.56 -0.39
N GLY A 174 21.93 1.74 0.94
CA GLY A 174 22.99 1.31 1.87
C GLY A 174 23.05 -0.21 2.01
N PHE A 175 21.91 -0.90 2.08
CA PHE A 175 21.87 -2.36 2.09
C PHE A 175 22.29 -2.99 0.77
N ALA A 176 22.00 -2.35 -0.37
CA ALA A 176 22.48 -2.79 -1.68
C ALA A 176 24.01 -2.73 -1.78
N LEU A 177 24.63 -1.62 -1.34
CA LEU A 177 26.09 -1.50 -1.30
C LEU A 177 26.73 -2.47 -0.29
N GLY A 178 26.15 -2.64 0.90
CA GLY A 178 26.62 -3.59 1.90
C GLY A 178 26.55 -5.04 1.41
N GLY A 179 25.47 -5.42 0.72
CA GLY A 179 25.32 -6.72 0.08
C GLY A 179 26.38 -6.96 -1.00
N ILE A 180 26.63 -5.99 -1.88
CA ILE A 180 27.67 -6.09 -2.93
C ILE A 180 29.07 -6.26 -2.31
N ILE A 181 29.39 -5.51 -1.25
CA ILE A 181 30.69 -5.62 -0.56
C ILE A 181 30.84 -7.00 0.08
N CYS A 182 29.82 -7.51 0.78
CA CYS A 182 29.89 -8.83 1.42
C CYS A 182 29.89 -9.98 0.42
N THR A 183 29.16 -9.90 -0.70
CA THR A 183 29.25 -10.89 -1.79
C THR A 183 30.62 -10.86 -2.48
N GLY A 184 31.23 -9.68 -2.64
CA GLY A 184 32.60 -9.53 -3.13
C GLY A 184 33.65 -10.12 -2.17
N MET A 185 33.46 -9.95 -0.87
CA MET A 185 34.30 -10.57 0.16
C MET A 185 34.14 -12.10 0.18
N ALA A 186 32.92 -12.63 0.01
CA ALA A 186 32.67 -14.07 -0.09
C ALA A 186 33.37 -14.71 -1.30
N GLY A 187 33.41 -14.01 -2.45
CA GLY A 187 34.13 -14.43 -3.65
C GLY A 187 35.67 -14.36 -3.56
N SER A 188 36.20 -13.76 -2.49
CA SER A 188 37.64 -13.64 -2.26
C SER A 188 38.22 -14.79 -1.40
N PHE A 189 37.37 -15.71 -0.92
CA PHE A 189 37.80 -16.92 -0.20
C PHE A 189 38.01 -18.08 -1.20
N PRO A 190 39.26 -18.54 -1.43
CA PRO A 190 39.50 -19.66 -2.34
C PRO A 190 38.84 -20.94 -1.79
N GLY A 191 37.88 -21.50 -2.53
CA GLY A 191 37.22 -22.77 -2.19
C GLY A 191 35.83 -22.69 -1.55
N ALA A 192 35.25 -21.49 -1.36
CA ALA A 192 33.90 -21.34 -0.81
C ALA A 192 32.83 -21.87 -1.78
N GLN A 193 32.08 -22.89 -1.36
CA GLN A 193 30.91 -23.42 -2.08
C GLN A 193 29.63 -22.74 -1.58
N ALA A 194 28.56 -22.70 -2.39
CA ALA A 194 27.28 -22.10 -1.99
C ALA A 194 26.62 -22.77 -0.76
N SER A 195 27.05 -23.99 -0.42
CA SER A 195 26.65 -24.72 0.78
C SER A 195 27.48 -24.37 2.02
N ASP A 196 28.49 -23.50 1.90
CA ASP A 196 29.29 -23.04 3.03
C ASP A 196 28.40 -22.23 3.99
N PRO A 197 28.35 -22.60 5.29
CA PRO A 197 27.54 -21.90 6.27
C PRO A 197 27.86 -20.40 6.38
N ALA A 198 29.10 -19.98 6.09
CA ALA A 198 29.47 -18.56 6.06
C ALA A 198 28.84 -17.82 4.87
N VAL A 199 28.77 -18.46 3.70
CA VAL A 199 28.13 -17.90 2.49
C VAL A 199 26.61 -17.84 2.66
N ALA A 200 26.01 -18.88 3.27
CA ALA A 200 24.58 -18.90 3.59
C ALA A 200 24.19 -17.78 4.58
N LEU A 201 25.04 -17.51 5.58
CA LEU A 201 24.83 -16.41 6.53
C LEU A 201 24.86 -15.04 5.84
N ILE A 202 25.83 -14.82 4.94
CA ILE A 202 25.94 -13.57 4.17
C ILE A 202 24.71 -13.36 3.27
N LEU A 203 24.25 -14.40 2.58
CA LEU A 203 23.05 -14.31 1.73
C LEU A 203 21.77 -14.08 2.56
N ALA A 204 21.65 -14.67 3.75
CA ALA A 204 20.51 -14.46 4.64
C ALA A 204 20.51 -13.07 5.29
N MET A 205 21.68 -12.52 5.62
CA MET A 205 21.83 -11.20 6.25
C MET A 205 21.54 -10.05 5.27
N PHE A 206 21.95 -10.19 4.01
CA PHE A 206 21.88 -9.09 3.04
C PHE A 206 20.90 -9.33 1.89
N GLY A 207 20.57 -10.58 1.56
CA GLY A 207 19.65 -10.89 0.46
C GLY A 207 18.19 -10.52 0.75
N ILE A 208 17.71 -10.78 1.97
CA ILE A 208 16.32 -10.48 2.35
C ILE A 208 16.06 -8.96 2.37
N PRO A 209 16.91 -8.10 2.98
CA PRO A 209 16.75 -6.66 2.91
C PRO A 209 16.79 -6.11 1.48
N VAL A 210 17.65 -6.65 0.60
CA VAL A 210 17.74 -6.23 -0.81
C VAL A 210 16.48 -6.60 -1.59
N LEU A 211 15.92 -7.79 -1.39
CA LEU A 211 14.67 -8.21 -2.04
C LEU A 211 13.47 -7.38 -1.55
N VAL A 212 13.42 -7.05 -0.27
CA VAL A 212 12.39 -6.18 0.31
C VAL A 212 12.51 -4.75 -0.23
N ALA A 213 13.72 -4.20 -0.30
CA ALA A 213 13.97 -2.87 -0.88
C ALA A 213 13.63 -2.81 -2.38
N ALA A 214 13.96 -3.86 -3.14
CA ALA A 214 13.61 -3.97 -4.55
C ALA A 214 12.08 -4.03 -4.74
N TRP A 215 11.37 -4.82 -3.93
CA TRP A 215 9.90 -4.95 -3.98
C TRP A 215 9.17 -3.62 -3.74
N GLU A 216 9.67 -2.79 -2.83
CA GLU A 216 9.09 -1.47 -2.55
C GLU A 216 9.41 -0.45 -3.68
N HIS A 217 10.52 -0.60 -4.41
CA HIS A 217 10.83 0.23 -5.57
C HIS A 217 9.91 -0.05 -6.78
N PHE A 218 9.49 -1.30 -6.97
CA PHE A 218 8.61 -1.71 -8.08
C PHE A 218 7.11 -1.50 -7.82
N LYS A 219 6.72 -1.09 -6.60
CA LYS A 219 5.33 -0.76 -6.24
C LYS A 219 4.93 0.69 -6.54
N GLY A 220 5.89 1.58 -6.79
CA GLY A 220 5.67 2.95 -7.26
C GLY A 220 5.58 3.02 -8.77
#